data_AF-A0A098M9A8-F1
#
_entry.id   AF-A0A098M9A8-F1
#
_cell.length_a   1.000
_cell.length_b   1.000
_cell.length_c   1.000
_cell.angle_alpha   90.00
_cell.angle_beta   90.00
_cell.angle_gamma   90.00
#
_symmetry.space_group_name_H-M   'P 1'
#
loop_
_entity.id
_entity.type
_entity.pdbx_description
1 polymer ?
#
loop_
_entity_poly.entity_id
_entity_poly.type
_entity_poly.pdbx_seq_one_letter_code
_entity_poly.pdbx_strand_id
1 'polypeptide(L)'
;MTDFSADKAVWTSKLKEAYGEAVELEDEQGKSSVYDIIAEFEIEGRGYAVLGSPGAGEHEILRIVVSPDGLPELESIVDDEEWEDISELYDEMTFPGEDLE
;
A
#
# COMPACT_ATOMS: atom_id res chain seq x y z
N MET A 1 11.63 -9.66 -13.05
CA MET A 1 11.06 -8.68 -14.00
C MET A 1 9.55 -8.83 -13.99
N THR A 2 8.98 -8.37 -12.89
CA THR A 2 7.57 -8.03 -12.79
C THR A 2 7.43 -6.72 -13.55
N ASP A 3 6.56 -6.67 -14.56
CA ASP A 3 6.31 -5.47 -15.36
C ASP A 3 5.06 -4.82 -14.79
N PHE A 4 5.20 -4.25 -13.59
CA PHE A 4 4.17 -3.44 -12.98
C PHE A 4 4.17 -2.08 -13.69
N SER A 5 3.03 -1.70 -14.28
CA SER A 5 2.88 -0.43 -15.00
C SER A 5 1.67 0.32 -14.46
N ALA A 6 1.74 1.64 -14.35
CA ALA A 6 0.63 2.45 -13.84
C ALA A 6 -0.67 2.25 -14.61
N ASP A 7 -0.59 1.93 -15.91
CA ASP A 7 -1.75 1.61 -16.77
C ASP A 7 -2.53 0.37 -16.29
N LYS A 8 -1.86 -0.60 -15.66
CA LYS A 8 -2.48 -1.82 -15.12
C LYS A 8 -2.94 -1.67 -13.66
N ALA A 9 -2.46 -0.63 -12.99
CA ALA A 9 -2.81 -0.36 -11.60
C ALA A 9 -4.12 0.43 -11.51
N VAL A 10 -4.94 0.10 -10.52
CA VAL A 10 -6.23 0.76 -10.28
C VAL A 10 -6.24 1.27 -8.85
N TRP A 11 -6.53 2.57 -8.67
CA TRP A 11 -6.77 3.13 -7.34
C TRP A 11 -7.96 2.45 -6.69
N THR A 12 -7.78 1.99 -5.45
CA THR A 12 -8.85 1.34 -4.69
C THR A 12 -9.16 2.09 -3.40
N SER A 13 -10.17 1.64 -2.68
CA SER A 13 -10.53 2.17 -1.35
C SER A 13 -10.98 1.05 -0.42
N LYS A 14 -10.55 -0.19 -0.67
CA LYS A 14 -10.93 -1.39 0.10
C LYS A 14 -10.51 -1.28 1.56
N LEU A 15 -9.31 -0.78 1.83
CA LEU A 15 -8.85 -0.62 3.21
C LEU A 15 -9.62 0.49 3.89
N LYS A 16 -9.82 1.62 3.19
CA LYS A 16 -10.61 2.75 3.69
C LYS A 16 -12.08 2.39 3.94
N GLU A 17 -12.68 1.57 3.10
CA GLU A 17 -14.05 1.09 3.27
C GLU A 17 -14.17 0.10 4.43
N ALA A 18 -13.12 -0.67 4.73
CA ALA A 18 -13.10 -1.64 5.83
C ALA A 18 -12.76 -1.00 7.19
N TYR A 19 -11.75 -0.13 7.25
CA TYR A 19 -11.17 0.41 8.48
C TYR A 19 -11.39 1.92 8.68
N GLY A 20 -11.63 2.68 7.62
CA GLY A 20 -11.77 4.15 7.65
C GLY A 20 -10.51 4.88 7.14
N GLU A 21 -10.26 6.11 7.57
CA GLU A 21 -9.13 6.90 7.04
C GLU A 21 -7.76 6.44 7.57
N ALA A 22 -7.74 5.69 8.68
CA ALA A 22 -6.55 5.12 9.28
C ALA A 22 -6.81 3.66 9.68
N VAL A 23 -5.75 2.85 9.67
CA VAL A 23 -5.80 1.43 10.08
C VAL A 23 -5.01 1.23 11.37
N GLU A 24 -5.59 0.52 12.32
CA GLU A 24 -4.87 0.04 13.50
C GLU A 24 -4.31 -1.34 13.18
N LEU A 25 -2.98 -1.44 13.15
CA LEU A 25 -2.28 -2.69 12.91
C LEU A 25 -1.63 -3.18 14.21
N GLU A 26 -1.84 -4.45 14.51
CA GLU A 26 -1.13 -5.13 15.57
C GLU A 26 0.10 -5.84 15.00
N ASP A 27 1.29 -5.41 15.41
CA ASP A 27 2.54 -6.11 15.10
C ASP A 27 2.62 -7.47 15.81
N GLU A 28 3.52 -8.35 15.37
CA GLU A 28 3.79 -9.67 15.98
C GLU A 28 4.12 -9.64 17.50
N GLN A 29 4.47 -8.46 18.01
CA GLN A 29 4.72 -8.22 19.43
C GLN A 29 3.45 -7.88 20.24
N GLY A 30 2.26 -7.91 19.61
CA GLY A 30 0.99 -7.49 20.20
C GLY A 30 0.89 -5.97 20.38
N LYS A 31 1.62 -5.20 19.55
CA LYS A 31 1.65 -3.75 19.63
C LYS A 31 0.74 -3.16 18.55
N SER A 32 -0.37 -2.60 18.98
CA SER A 32 -1.27 -1.83 18.12
C SER A 32 -0.67 -0.46 17.80
N SER A 33 -0.41 -0.20 16.52
CA SER A 33 0.05 1.09 16.00
C SER A 33 -0.96 1.58 14.96
N VAL A 34 -1.31 2.86 15.03
CA VAL A 34 -2.25 3.49 14.08
C VAL A 34 -1.45 4.09 12.93
N TYR A 35 -1.81 3.68 11.72
CA TYR A 35 -1.22 4.16 10.48
C TYR A 35 -2.25 4.88 9.64
N ASP A 36 -1.86 6.02 9.07
CA ASP A 36 -2.73 6.78 8.17
C ASP A 36 -2.69 6.16 6.78
N ILE A 37 -3.85 5.90 6.17
CA ILE A 37 -3.91 5.32 4.83
C ILE A 37 -3.73 6.45 3.82
N ILE A 38 -2.48 6.65 3.39
CA ILE A 38 -2.10 7.67 2.41
C ILE A 38 -2.75 7.33 1.08
N ALA A 39 -2.52 6.11 0.60
CA ALA A 39 -2.98 5.66 -0.70
C ALA A 39 -3.17 4.14 -0.73
N GLU A 40 -3.95 3.65 -1.67
CA GLU A 40 -4.14 2.21 -1.88
C GLU A 40 -4.52 1.92 -3.33
N PHE A 41 -3.89 0.91 -3.90
CA PHE A 41 -4.05 0.56 -5.31
C PHE A 41 -3.96 -0.96 -5.47
N GLU A 42 -4.52 -1.46 -6.57
CA GLU A 42 -4.50 -2.85 -6.94
C GLU A 42 -3.85 -3.00 -8.32
N ILE A 43 -2.89 -3.91 -8.44
CA ILE A 43 -2.25 -4.25 -9.72
C ILE A 43 -2.16 -5.76 -9.89
N GLU A 44 -2.56 -6.26 -11.06
CA GLU A 44 -2.61 -7.69 -11.37
C GLU A 44 -3.36 -8.56 -10.33
N GLY A 45 -4.38 -7.97 -9.67
CA GLY A 45 -5.15 -8.63 -8.61
C GLY A 45 -4.45 -8.71 -7.25
N ARG A 46 -3.36 -7.95 -7.06
CA ARG A 46 -2.68 -7.76 -5.77
C ARG A 46 -2.96 -6.35 -5.29
N GLY A 47 -3.52 -6.22 -4.09
CA GLY A 47 -3.71 -4.92 -3.47
C GLY A 47 -2.45 -4.49 -2.72
N TYR A 48 -2.19 -3.19 -2.70
CA TYR A 48 -1.11 -2.54 -1.98
C TYR A 48 -1.65 -1.29 -1.29
N ALA A 49 -1.18 -1.03 -0.08
CA ALA A 49 -1.54 0.13 0.72
C ALA A 49 -0.27 0.88 1.13
N VAL A 50 -0.28 2.19 0.93
CA VAL A 50 0.75 3.11 1.37
C VAL A 50 0.30 3.70 2.69
N LEU A 51 1.05 3.39 3.75
CA LEU A 51 0.77 3.76 5.12
C LEU A 51 1.76 4.80 5.63
N GLY A 52 1.24 5.86 6.21
CA GLY A 52 2.03 6.89 6.86
C GLY A 52 2.21 6.59 8.35
N SER A 53 3.46 6.49 8.81
CA SER A 53 3.75 6.44 10.25
C SER A 53 3.60 7.82 10.90
N PRO A 54 2.84 7.96 12.00
CA PRO A 54 2.70 9.24 12.69
C PRO A 54 4.03 9.61 13.39
N GLY A 55 4.83 10.46 12.74
CA GLY A 55 6.01 11.11 13.34
C GLY A 55 7.35 10.81 12.69
N ALA A 56 7.43 9.81 11.80
CA ALA A 56 8.67 9.50 11.07
C ALA A 56 8.77 10.27 9.74
N GLY A 57 7.62 10.67 9.16
CA GLY A 57 7.57 11.21 7.80
C GLY A 57 7.91 10.19 6.71
N GLU A 58 8.07 8.92 7.11
CA GLU A 58 8.32 7.78 6.24
C GLU A 58 6.98 7.11 5.94
N HIS A 59 6.77 6.80 4.66
CA HIS A 59 5.68 5.96 4.20
C HIS A 59 6.17 4.53 4.05
N GLU A 60 5.33 3.57 4.39
CA GLU A 60 5.58 2.16 4.21
C GLU A 60 4.54 1.58 3.26
N ILE A 61 4.99 0.77 2.31
CA ILE A 61 4.09 0.07 1.39
C ILE A 61 3.91 -1.36 1.90
N LEU A 62 2.67 -1.71 2.20
CA LEU A 62 2.27 -3.05 2.62
C LEU A 62 1.33 -3.66 1.58
N ARG A 63 1.35 -4.98 1.47
CA ARG A 63 0.48 -5.75 0.58
C ARG A 63 -0.86 -6.02 1.27
N ILE A 64 -1.95 -5.75 0.57
CA ILE A 64 -3.31 -6.09 1.00
C ILE A 64 -3.59 -7.54 0.63
N VAL A 65 -3.84 -8.37 1.63
CA VAL A 65 -4.23 -9.77 1.49
C VAL A 65 -5.61 -9.97 2.08
N VAL A 66 -6.50 -10.71 1.41
CA VAL A 66 -7.84 -10.96 1.96
C VAL A 66 -7.81 -12.25 2.78
N SER A 67 -8.09 -12.11 4.08
CA SER A 67 -8.20 -13.24 5.01
C SER A 67 -9.34 -14.18 4.61
N PRO A 68 -9.33 -15.44 5.07
CA PRO A 68 -10.48 -16.34 4.91
C PRO A 68 -11.78 -15.79 5.52
N ASP A 69 -11.69 -14.90 6.49
CA ASP A 69 -12.82 -14.20 7.12
C ASP A 69 -13.37 -13.03 6.27
N GLY A 70 -12.76 -12.74 5.12
CA GLY A 70 -13.19 -11.70 4.19
C GLY A 70 -12.75 -10.28 4.55
N LEU A 71 -11.89 -10.15 5.57
CA LEU A 71 -11.30 -8.87 5.96
C LEU A 71 -9.98 -8.63 5.19
N PRO A 72 -9.69 -7.40 4.77
CA PRO A 72 -8.39 -7.07 4.18
C PRO A 72 -7.32 -6.95 5.27
N GLU A 73 -6.35 -7.85 5.29
CA GLU A 73 -5.16 -7.79 6.11
C GLU A 73 -3.99 -7.14 5.35
N LEU A 74 -2.99 -6.69 6.10
CA LEU A 74 -1.78 -6.10 5.56
C LEU A 74 -0.58 -6.97 5.89
N GLU A 75 0.23 -7.24 4.88
CA GLU A 75 1.44 -8.05 4.96
C GLU A 75 2.64 -7.23 4.47
N SER A 76 3.76 -7.31 5.20
CA SER A 76 5.01 -6.68 4.77
C SER A 76 5.57 -7.35 3.52
N ILE A 77 6.02 -6.54 2.58
CA ILE A 77 6.64 -7.02 1.35
C ILE A 77 8.04 -7.52 1.71
N VAL A 78 8.22 -8.84 1.79
CA VAL A 78 9.51 -9.48 2.09
C VAL A 78 10.43 -9.62 0.88
N ASP A 79 9.89 -9.41 -0.31
CA ASP A 79 10.58 -9.54 -1.58
C ASP A 79 11.05 -8.14 -2.04
N ASP A 80 12.36 -7.90 -1.96
CA ASP A 80 12.94 -6.58 -2.28
C ASP A 80 12.64 -6.15 -3.73
N GLU A 81 12.63 -7.08 -4.69
CA GLU A 81 12.30 -6.76 -6.10
C GLU A 81 10.84 -6.27 -6.20
N GLU A 82 9.90 -6.94 -5.53
CA GLU A 82 8.51 -6.50 -5.48
C GLU A 82 8.37 -5.13 -4.80
N TRP A 83 9.12 -4.87 -3.73
CA TRP A 83 9.07 -3.57 -3.06
C TRP A 83 9.58 -2.44 -3.98
N GLU A 84 10.68 -2.66 -4.69
CA GLU A 84 11.22 -1.70 -5.65
C GLU A 84 10.22 -1.42 -6.79
N ASP A 85 9.68 -2.47 -7.43
CA ASP A 85 8.73 -2.31 -8.54
C ASP A 85 7.47 -1.53 -8.10
N ILE A 86 6.93 -1.83 -6.91
CA ILE A 86 5.70 -1.20 -6.40
C ILE A 86 5.95 0.23 -5.93
N SER A 87 7.11 0.51 -5.36
CA SER A 87 7.50 1.87 -4.98
C SER A 87 7.65 2.77 -6.21
N GLU A 88 8.32 2.29 -7.26
CA GLU A 88 8.46 2.99 -8.53
C GLU A 88 7.09 3.20 -9.21
N LEU A 89 6.24 2.17 -9.22
CA LEU A 89 4.88 2.24 -9.72
C LEU A 89 4.06 3.31 -8.99
N TYR A 90 4.12 3.34 -7.66
CA TYR A 90 3.39 4.31 -6.86
C TYR A 90 3.82 5.74 -7.17
N ASP A 91 5.13 5.99 -7.32
CA ASP A 91 5.66 7.29 -7.69
C ASP A 91 5.17 7.70 -9.09
N GLU A 92 5.23 6.79 -10.08
CA GLU A 92 4.69 7.01 -11.43
C GLU A 92 3.18 7.33 -11.41
N MET A 93 2.40 6.59 -10.62
CA MET A 93 0.95 6.80 -10.50
C MET A 93 0.58 8.11 -9.78
N THR A 94 1.39 8.51 -8.80
CA THR A 94 1.15 9.70 -7.97
C THR A 94 1.64 10.97 -8.67
N PHE A 95 2.74 10.87 -9.42
CA PHE A 95 3.35 11.95 -10.18
C PHE A 95 3.43 11.61 -11.67
N PRO A 96 2.28 11.44 -12.36
CA PRO A 96 2.27 11.20 -13.81
C PRO A 96 2.65 12.49 -14.55
N GLY A 97 3.96 12.76 -14.63
CA GLY A 97 4.53 13.88 -15.37
C GLY A 97 4.96 15.08 -14.53
N GLU A 98 6.02 14.95 -13.73
CA GLU A 98 6.89 16.10 -13.44
C GLU A 98 7.62 16.54 -14.73
N ASP A 99 6.87 17.06 -15.69
CA ASP A 99 7.36 18.07 -16.62
C ASP A 99 7.39 19.37 -15.80
N LEU A 100 8.50 19.56 -15.07
CA LEU A 100 8.79 20.84 -14.42
C LEU A 100 8.99 21.88 -15.53
N GLU A 101 7.93 22.64 -15.83
CA GLU A 101 7.96 23.83 -16.70
C GLU A 101 8.98 24.89 -16.25
#